data_AF-A0A0A9XTR1-F1
#
_entry.id   AF-A0A0A9XTR1-F1
#
_cell.length_a   1.000
_cell.length_b   1.000
_cell.length_c   1.000
_cell.angle_alpha   90.00
_cell.angle_beta   90.00
_cell.angle_gamma   90.00
#
_symmetry.space_group_name_H-M   'P 1'
#
loop_
_entity.id
_entity.type
_entity.pdbx_description
1 polymer ?
#
loop_
_entity_poly.entity_id
_entity_poly.type
_entity_poly.pdbx_seq_one_letter_code
_entity_poly.pdbx_strand_id
1 'polypeptide(L)'
;EQAFPLLTQLMRPYPSYSNLTPSQRIFNYRHSRARRVVENAFGILANRFRIFRRPIIASIDTVDSVVKATVVLHNWLRTEDLKKSAEERTYIPPGVVDSEGPDGSIREGTWRQEPNATG
;
A
#
# COMPACT_ATOMS: atom_id res chain seq x y z
N GLU A 1 -15.54 -7.65 -6.79
CA GLU A 1 -16.05 -6.40 -7.38
C GLU A 1 -15.00 -5.79 -8.31
N GLN A 2 -15.41 -5.18 -9.42
CA GLN A 2 -14.51 -4.41 -10.29
C GLN A 2 -14.95 -2.95 -10.24
N ALA A 3 -14.22 -2.14 -9.47
CA ALA A 3 -14.59 -0.74 -9.20
C ALA A 3 -14.30 0.23 -10.36
N PHE A 4 -13.58 -0.21 -11.41
CA PHE A 4 -13.16 0.66 -12.52
C PHE A 4 -13.26 -0.01 -13.90
N PRO A 5 -13.60 0.74 -14.96
CA PRO A 5 -13.61 0.25 -16.34
C PRO A 5 -12.20 0.07 -16.89
N LEU A 6 -12.04 -0.80 -17.90
CA LEU A 6 -10.80 -0.90 -18.67
C LEU A 6 -10.66 0.33 -19.56
N LEU A 7 -9.54 1.06 -19.41
CA LEU A 7 -9.23 2.24 -20.22
C LEU A 7 -7.81 2.10 -20.80
N THR A 8 -7.50 2.90 -21.82
CA THR A 8 -6.13 3.01 -22.36
C THR A 8 -5.09 3.35 -21.29
N GLN A 9 -5.50 4.07 -20.25
CA GLN A 9 -4.68 4.49 -19.11
C GLN A 9 -4.87 3.59 -17.88
N LEU A 10 -5.80 2.62 -17.90
CA LEU A 10 -6.19 1.85 -16.72
C LEU A 10 -6.42 0.39 -17.06
N MET A 11 -5.42 -0.45 -16.78
CA MET A 11 -5.53 -1.89 -16.91
C MET A 11 -6.23 -2.52 -15.69
N ARG A 12 -7.08 -3.51 -15.94
CA ARG A 12 -7.74 -4.33 -14.91
C ARG A 12 -7.30 -5.80 -15.01
N PRO A 13 -7.31 -6.55 -13.89
CA PRO A 13 -7.09 -7.99 -13.95
C PRO A 13 -8.19 -8.68 -14.76
N TYR A 14 -7.85 -9.82 -15.36
CA TYR A 14 -8.82 -10.73 -15.96
C TYR A 14 -9.77 -11.28 -14.88
N PRO A 15 -11.05 -11.51 -15.19
CA PRO A 15 -12.03 -11.96 -14.20
C PRO A 15 -11.71 -13.35 -13.64
N SER A 16 -11.67 -13.48 -12.31
CA SER A 16 -11.28 -14.72 -11.62
C SER A 16 -12.24 -15.90 -11.81
N TYR A 17 -13.47 -15.67 -12.26
CA TYR A 17 -14.48 -16.70 -12.53
C TYR A 17 -14.36 -17.32 -13.93
N SER A 18 -13.37 -16.92 -14.72
CA SER A 18 -13.10 -17.47 -16.05
C SER A 18 -12.00 -18.51 -16.01
N ASN A 19 -12.02 -19.46 -16.95
CA ASN A 19 -10.91 -20.39 -17.17
C ASN A 19 -9.71 -19.61 -17.75
N LEU A 20 -8.90 -19.03 -16.86
CA LEU A 20 -7.76 -18.20 -17.23
C LEU A 20 -6.67 -19.05 -17.88
N THR A 21 -6.23 -18.61 -19.06
CA THR A 21 -5.01 -19.15 -19.69
C THR A 21 -3.78 -18.90 -18.81
N PRO A 22 -2.70 -19.68 -18.97
CA PRO A 22 -1.46 -19.45 -18.22
C PRO A 22 -0.95 -18.00 -18.29
N SER A 23 -0.99 -17.38 -19.47
CA SER A 23 -0.57 -15.99 -19.66
C SER A 23 -1.44 -14.99 -18.90
N GLN A 24 -2.76 -15.21 -18.84
CA GLN A 24 -3.68 -14.37 -18.08
C GLN A 24 -3.46 -14.52 -16.57
N ARG A 25 -3.16 -15.73 -16.08
CA ARG A 25 -2.80 -15.96 -14.68
C ARG A 25 -1.51 -15.21 -14.30
N ILE A 26 -0.49 -15.26 -15.16
CA ILE A 26 0.77 -14.51 -14.97
C ILE A 26 0.51 -13.00 -14.95
N PHE A 27 -0.33 -12.50 -15.87
CA PHE A 27 -0.71 -11.09 -15.88
C PHE A 27 -1.39 -10.67 -14.58
N ASN A 28 -2.42 -11.42 -14.14
CA ASN A 28 -3.15 -11.12 -12.90
C ASN A 28 -2.22 -11.15 -11.68
N TYR A 29 -1.28 -12.10 -11.63
CA TYR A 29 -0.27 -12.15 -10.57
C TYR A 29 0.59 -10.88 -10.53
N ARG A 30 1.15 -10.47 -11.68
CA ARG A 30 1.98 -9.26 -11.78
C ARG A 30 1.19 -7.99 -11.46
N HIS A 31 -0.06 -7.91 -11.91
CA HIS A 31 -0.96 -6.80 -11.62
C HIS A 31 -1.24 -6.71 -10.11
N SER A 32 -1.57 -7.83 -9.47
CA SER A 32 -1.73 -7.92 -8.01
C SER A 32 -0.45 -7.55 -7.24
N ARG A 33 0.72 -8.02 -7.68
CA ARG A 33 2.02 -7.63 -7.11
C ARG A 33 2.24 -6.12 -7.16
N ALA A 34 1.99 -5.49 -8.30
CA ALA A 34 2.16 -4.05 -8.47
C ALA A 34 1.17 -3.26 -7.58
N ARG A 35 -0.10 -3.68 -7.56
CA ARG A 35 -1.13 -3.05 -6.72
C ARG A 35 -0.78 -3.14 -5.23
N ARG A 36 -0.28 -4.28 -4.77
CA ARG A 36 0.17 -4.47 -3.37
C ARG A 36 1.22 -3.44 -2.95
N VAL A 37 2.17 -3.08 -3.81
CA VAL A 37 3.17 -2.05 -3.48
C VAL A 37 2.51 -0.70 -3.16
N VAL A 38 1.54 -0.31 -3.99
CA VAL A 38 0.80 0.94 -3.84
C VAL A 38 -0.09 0.91 -2.59
N GLU A 39 -0.80 -0.20 -2.36
CA GLU A 39 -1.62 -0.38 -1.15
C GLU A 39 -0.79 -0.30 0.13
N ASN A 40 0.36 -0.98 0.18
CA ASN A 40 1.26 -0.91 1.33
C ASN A 40 1.73 0.53 1.57
N ALA A 41 2.10 1.28 0.52
CA ALA A 41 2.56 2.66 0.66
C ALA A 41 1.47 3.55 1.29
N PHE A 42 0.26 3.57 0.73
CA PHE A 42 -0.84 4.37 1.27
C PHE A 42 -1.28 3.92 2.66
N GLY A 43 -1.38 2.60 2.86
CA GLY A 43 -1.73 1.99 4.13
C GLY A 43 -0.80 2.39 5.26
N ILE A 44 0.51 2.26 5.03
CA ILE A 44 1.54 2.64 5.99
C ILE A 44 1.53 4.15 6.23
N LEU A 45 1.39 4.97 5.18
CA LEU A 45 1.35 6.42 5.30
C LEU A 45 0.16 6.88 6.15
N ALA A 46 -1.04 6.33 5.93
CA ALA A 46 -2.22 6.63 6.73
C ALA A 46 -2.14 6.09 8.17
N ASN A 47 -1.47 4.95 8.36
CA ASN A 47 -1.20 4.42 9.70
C ASN A 47 -0.24 5.34 10.47
N ARG A 48 0.84 5.80 9.84
CA ARG A 48 1.87 6.64 10.48
C ARG A 48 1.43 8.09 10.67
N PHE A 49 0.68 8.64 9.72
CA PHE A 49 0.23 10.03 9.75
C PHE A 49 -1.30 10.08 9.85
N ARG A 50 -1.80 10.23 11.09
CA ARG A 50 -3.24 10.23 11.40
C ARG A 50 -4.05 11.28 10.62
N ILE A 51 -3.41 12.31 10.07
CA ILE A 51 -4.04 13.33 9.22
C ILE A 51 -4.75 12.72 8.00
N PHE A 52 -4.27 11.58 7.47
CA PHE A 52 -4.91 10.89 6.34
C PHE A 52 -6.08 9.99 6.72
N ARG A 53 -6.36 9.81 8.02
CA ARG A 53 -7.47 8.94 8.48
C ARG A 53 -8.83 9.65 8.47
N ARG A 54 -8.85 10.96 8.23
CA ARG A 54 -10.07 11.78 8.16
C ARG A 54 -9.96 12.76 6.99
N PRO A 55 -11.10 13.27 6.48
CA PRO A 55 -11.07 14.38 5.54
C PRO A 55 -10.24 15.54 6.08
N ILE A 56 -9.33 16.07 5.25
CA ILE A 56 -8.47 17.18 5.63
C ILE A 56 -9.24 18.47 5.35
N ILE A 57 -9.59 19.20 6.40
CA ILE A 57 -10.29 20.49 6.30
C ILE A 57 -9.23 21.60 6.19
N ALA A 58 -8.77 21.86 4.96
CA ALA A 58 -7.80 22.90 4.65
C ALA A 58 -7.89 23.33 3.17
N SER A 59 -7.18 24.38 2.76
CA SER A 59 -7.05 24.74 1.34
C SER A 59 -6.29 23.66 0.56
N ILE A 60 -6.50 23.61 -0.76
CA ILE A 60 -5.82 22.66 -1.66
C ILE A 60 -4.30 22.79 -1.52
N ASP A 61 -3.77 24.02 -1.49
CA ASP A 61 -2.33 24.27 -1.35
C ASP A 61 -1.77 23.74 -0.02
N THR A 62 -2.56 23.84 1.04
CA THR A 62 -2.20 23.28 2.36
C THR A 62 -2.20 21.77 2.31
N VAL A 63 -3.20 21.15 1.68
CA VAL A 63 -3.27 19.69 1.52
C VAL A 63 -2.08 19.17 0.71
N ASP A 64 -1.73 19.83 -0.39
CA ASP A 64 -0.56 19.47 -1.21
C ASP A 64 0.75 19.57 -0.40
N SER A 65 0.89 20.63 0.40
CA SER A 65 2.03 20.80 1.30
C SER A 65 2.11 19.70 2.37
N VAL A 66 0.96 19.32 2.95
CA VAL A 66 0.87 18.20 3.91
C VAL A 66 1.29 16.89 3.26
N VAL A 67 0.78 16.57 2.06
CA VAL A 67 1.15 15.35 1.34
C VAL A 67 2.66 15.31 1.09
N LYS A 68 3.23 16.39 0.53
CA LYS A 68 4.68 16.50 0.28
C LYS A 68 5.51 16.33 1.56
N ALA A 69 5.13 17.02 2.64
CA ALA A 69 5.82 16.94 3.91
C ALA A 69 5.81 15.50 4.47
N THR A 70 4.65 14.83 4.47
CA THR A 70 4.56 13.44 4.97
C THR A 70 5.38 12.46 4.14
N VAL A 71 5.46 12.62 2.81
CA VAL A 71 6.30 11.79 1.94
C VAL A 71 7.79 12.02 2.27
N VAL A 72 8.21 13.27 2.41
CA VAL A 72 9.61 13.59 2.78
C VAL A 72 9.95 13.00 4.15
N LEU A 73 9.11 13.20 5.16
CA LEU A 73 9.31 12.62 6.48
C LEU A 73 9.32 11.09 6.44
N HIS A 74 8.42 10.47 5.69
CA HIS A 74 8.38 9.01 5.53
C HIS A 74 9.69 8.47 4.95
N ASN A 75 10.17 9.09 3.87
CA ASN A 75 11.39 8.66 3.20
C ASN A 75 12.61 8.82 4.13
N TRP A 76 12.70 9.94 4.84
CA TRP A 76 13.78 10.18 5.79
C TRP A 76 13.76 9.17 6.94
N LEU A 77 12.62 9.03 7.63
CA LEU A 77 12.45 8.07 8.72
C LEU A 77 12.73 6.63 8.26
N ARG A 78 12.26 6.24 7.07
CA ARG A 78 12.53 4.92 6.50
C ARG A 78 14.01 4.72 6.22
N THR A 79 14.68 5.73 5.69
CA THR A 79 16.13 5.67 5.39
C THR A 79 16.94 5.50 6.65
N GLU A 80 16.63 6.25 7.72
CA GLU A 80 17.32 6.10 9.00
C GLU A 80 17.04 4.74 9.65
N ASP A 81 15.80 4.25 9.57
CA ASP A 81 15.44 2.95 10.15
C ASP A 81 16.10 1.77 9.40
N LEU A 82 16.32 1.90 8.09
CA LEU A 82 17.00 0.87 7.29
C LEU A 82 18.49 0.72 7.64
N LYS A 83 19.11 1.70 8.30
CA LYS A 83 20.50 1.61 8.79
C LYS A 83 20.64 0.71 10.03
N LYS A 84 19.53 0.41 10.70
CA LYS A 84 19.49 -0.43 11.91
C LYS A 84 19.28 -1.91 11.57
N SER A 85 19.55 -2.79 12.54
CA SER A 85 19.18 -4.21 12.41
C SER A 85 17.67 -4.39 12.27
N ALA A 86 17.21 -5.57 11.86
CA ALA A 86 15.78 -5.81 11.70
C ALA A 86 15.02 -5.70 13.04
N GLU A 87 15.67 -6.06 14.15
CA GLU A 87 15.14 -6.06 15.51
C GLU A 87 15.08 -4.65 16.11
N GLU A 88 15.93 -3.74 15.65
CA GLU A 88 16.02 -2.36 16.12
C GLU A 88 15.13 -1.37 15.33
N ARG A 89 14.50 -1.83 14.24
CA ARG A 89 13.61 -1.02 13.40
C ARG A 89 12.33 -0.65 14.14
N THR A 90 12.07 0.64 14.24
CA THR A 90 10.87 1.17 14.93
C THR A 90 9.89 1.85 13.98
N TYR A 91 10.37 2.39 12.87
CA TYR A 91 9.53 3.10 11.91
C TYR A 91 8.82 2.17 10.94
N ILE A 92 9.47 1.11 10.46
CA ILE A 92 8.80 0.01 9.73
C ILE A 92 9.37 -1.32 10.24
N PRO A 93 8.91 -1.79 11.41
CA PRO A 93 9.32 -3.07 11.95
C PRO A 93 8.91 -4.23 11.02
N PRO A 94 9.58 -5.40 11.15
CA PRO A 94 9.19 -6.61 10.44
C PRO A 94 7.69 -6.94 10.64
N GLY A 95 7.03 -7.39 9.58
CA GLY A 95 5.60 -7.72 9.61
C GLY A 95 4.65 -6.55 9.34
N VAL A 96 5.13 -5.30 9.29
CA VAL A 96 4.29 -4.15 8.91
C VAL A 96 3.92 -4.14 7.45
N VAL A 97 4.71 -4.72 6.55
CA VAL A 97 4.44 -4.71 5.10
C VAL A 97 3.92 -6.08 4.68
N ASP A 98 2.99 -6.13 3.72
CA ASP A 98 2.59 -7.40 3.12
C ASP A 98 3.82 -8.14 2.57
N SER A 99 3.87 -9.45 2.77
CA SER A 99 4.95 -10.30 2.29
C SER A 99 4.41 -11.52 1.56
N GLU A 100 5.23 -12.10 0.69
CA GLU A 100 4.89 -13.31 -0.04
C GLU A 100 5.63 -14.49 0.57
N GLY A 101 4.90 -15.55 0.91
CA GLY A 101 5.45 -16.79 1.42
C GLY A 101 6.13 -17.61 0.32
N PRO A 102 6.89 -18.66 0.68
CA PRO A 102 7.56 -19.55 -0.27
C PRO A 102 6.60 -20.27 -1.23
N ASP A 103 5.35 -20.44 -0.83
CA ASP A 103 4.25 -21.06 -1.58
C ASP A 103 3.49 -20.06 -2.47
N GLY A 104 3.92 -18.79 -2.50
CA GLY A 104 3.22 -17.71 -3.20
C GLY A 104 1.99 -17.18 -2.45
N SER A 105 1.71 -17.67 -1.25
CA SER A 105 0.64 -17.14 -0.39
C SER A 105 1.00 -15.73 0.09
N ILE A 106 -0.02 -14.88 0.25
CA ILE A 106 0.20 -13.51 0.73
C ILE A 106 -0.01 -13.48 2.23
N ARG A 107 1.01 -13.04 2.95
CA ARG A 107 0.95 -12.71 4.37
C ARG A 107 0.66 -11.23 4.50
N GLU A 108 -0.50 -10.91 5.04
CA GLU A 108 -0.93 -9.54 5.25
C GLU A 108 -0.07 -8.84 6.30
N GLY A 109 0.32 -7.60 6.01
CA GLY A 109 1.04 -6.75 6.93
C GLY A 109 0.13 -6.22 8.04
N THR A 110 0.70 -5.96 9.22
CA THR A 110 -0.06 -5.48 10.39
C THR A 110 -0.77 -4.14 10.17
N TRP A 111 -0.33 -3.33 9.18
CA TRP A 111 -1.00 -2.09 8.81
C TRP A 111 -2.47 -2.27 8.37
N ARG A 112 -2.84 -3.48 7.90
CA ARG A 112 -4.20 -3.83 7.50
C ARG A 112 -5.14 -4.06 8.68
N GLN A 113 -4.60 -4.26 9.88
CA GLN A 113 -5.37 -4.61 11.09
C GLN A 113 -5.79 -3.39 11.91
N GLU A 114 -5.30 -2.19 11.59
CA GLU A 114 -5.71 -1.01 12.34
C GLU A 114 -7.16 -0.64 12.04
N PRO A 115 -7.99 -0.43 13.07
CA PRO A 115 -9.38 -0.05 12.88
C PRO A 115 -9.42 1.28 12.13
N ASN A 116 -10.12 1.28 11.00
CA ASN A 116 -10.57 2.52 10.36
C ASN A 116 -11.24 3.36 11.43
N ALA A 117 -10.89 4.65 11.50
CA ALA A 117 -11.48 5.57 12.46
C ALA A 117 -13.01 5.51 12.30
N THR A 118 -13.68 4.83 13.23
CA THR A 118 -15.13 4.87 13.36
C THR A 118 -15.50 6.34 13.57
N GLY A 119 -16.34 6.84 12.65
CA GLY A 119 -16.95 8.16 12.76
C GLY A 119 -17.83 8.26 13.99
#